data_AF-A0AAV1Z9W4-F1
#
_entry.id   AF-A0AAV1Z9W4-F1
#
_cell.length_a   1.000
_cell.length_b   1.000
_cell.length_c   1.000
_cell.angle_alpha   90.00
_cell.angle_beta   90.00
_cell.angle_gamma   90.00
#
_symmetry.space_group_name_H-M   'P 1'
#
loop_
_entity.id
_entity.type
_entity.pdbx_description
1 polymer ?
#
loop_
_entity_poly.entity_id
_entity_poly.type
_entity_poly.pdbx_seq_one_letter_code
_entity_poly.pdbx_strand_id
1 'polypeptide(L)'
;MYRLVFKSKKFLVQQMYRLVFKAFSHDMLLRGPKFTLEPPPKVQFSNSSGTAIPCAADGRPTPVITWMKNEGQVIQDILGLRHVRHDGSLVFSPFSPDEYRADIHATTYRCIATNSVGAIASRDVNVRARSAQNWQLTTGKNFNDWITWKNALASRFKRRITMQEFLVHQSERKLRHKETLVDYIYAKDALLEKAPFTIPQPDRISMIIGDITEEKWQIALATQNTNTVEELIDRATALDAIRSAKQEHKKHSPKSQN
;
A
#
# COMPACT_ATOMS: atom_id res chain seq x y z
N MET A 1 -46.43 2.83 -67.33
CA MET A 1 -46.08 2.73 -65.89
C MET A 1 -45.00 1.68 -65.55
N TYR A 2 -44.85 0.58 -66.30
CA TYR A 2 -43.89 -0.50 -65.95
C TYR A 2 -42.38 -0.17 -66.06
N ARG A 3 -41.98 0.77 -66.94
CA ARG A 3 -40.56 1.16 -67.12
C ARG A 3 -39.94 1.90 -65.91
N LEU A 4 -40.74 2.64 -65.15
CA LEU A 4 -40.28 3.38 -63.96
C LEU A 4 -40.04 2.43 -62.77
N VAL A 5 -40.92 1.44 -62.60
CA VAL A 5 -40.81 0.41 -61.55
C VAL A 5 -39.58 -0.49 -61.75
N PHE A 6 -39.24 -0.84 -63.00
CA PHE A 6 -38.05 -1.64 -63.31
C PHE A 6 -36.72 -0.89 -63.09
N LYS A 7 -36.66 0.42 -63.41
CA LYS A 7 -35.49 1.26 -63.13
C LYS A 7 -35.28 1.42 -61.62
N SER A 8 -36.36 1.61 -60.85
CA SER A 8 -36.32 1.70 -59.38
C SER A 8 -35.85 0.40 -58.72
N LYS A 9 -36.35 -0.77 -59.16
CA LYS A 9 -35.88 -2.08 -58.65
C LYS A 9 -34.41 -2.35 -58.95
N LYS A 10 -33.93 -2.05 -60.17
CA LYS A 10 -32.50 -2.19 -60.53
C LYS A 10 -31.60 -1.25 -59.72
N PHE A 11 -32.04 -0.02 -59.47
CA PHE A 11 -31.31 0.95 -58.65
C PHE A 11 -31.21 0.50 -57.18
N LEU A 12 -32.31 0.01 -56.60
CA LEU A 12 -32.32 -0.52 -55.24
C LEU A 12 -31.43 -1.76 -55.09
N VAL A 13 -31.47 -2.69 -56.07
CA VAL A 13 -30.58 -3.87 -56.07
C VAL A 13 -29.11 -3.45 -56.15
N GLN A 14 -28.77 -2.44 -56.96
CA GLN A 14 -27.41 -1.93 -57.07
C GLN A 14 -26.93 -1.21 -55.79
N GLN A 15 -27.82 -0.47 -55.11
CA GLN A 15 -27.53 0.12 -53.80
C GLN A 15 -27.35 -0.96 -52.72
N MET A 16 -28.21 -1.98 -52.70
CA MET A 16 -28.09 -3.14 -51.80
C MET A 16 -26.77 -3.86 -52.04
N TYR A 17 -26.39 -4.11 -53.29
CA TYR A 17 -25.11 -4.75 -53.61
C TYR A 17 -23.92 -3.90 -53.15
N ARG A 18 -23.99 -2.56 -53.28
CA ARG A 18 -22.96 -1.64 -52.75
C ARG A 18 -22.87 -1.65 -51.23
N LEU A 19 -24.00 -1.72 -50.52
CA LEU A 19 -24.05 -1.78 -49.06
C LEU A 19 -23.55 -3.12 -48.54
N VAL A 20 -24.00 -4.22 -49.14
CA VAL A 20 -23.53 -5.58 -48.84
C VAL A 20 -22.04 -5.69 -49.15
N PHE A 21 -21.56 -5.23 -50.31
CA PHE A 21 -20.14 -5.24 -50.64
C PHE A 21 -19.32 -4.36 -49.67
N LYS A 22 -19.81 -3.18 -49.27
CA LYS A 22 -19.17 -2.34 -48.23
C LYS A 22 -19.12 -3.04 -46.86
N ALA A 23 -20.20 -3.71 -46.45
CA ALA A 23 -20.28 -4.46 -45.20
C ALA A 23 -19.33 -5.67 -45.19
N PHE A 24 -19.33 -6.47 -46.28
CA PHE A 24 -18.43 -7.60 -46.46
C PHE A 24 -16.95 -7.17 -46.60
N SER A 25 -16.67 -6.00 -47.19
CA SER A 25 -15.31 -5.46 -47.29
C SER A 25 -14.74 -5.01 -45.94
N HIS A 26 -15.58 -4.51 -45.03
CA HIS A 26 -15.17 -4.10 -43.69
C HIS A 26 -14.90 -5.30 -42.77
N ASP A 27 -15.71 -6.35 -42.85
CA ASP A 27 -15.58 -7.55 -42.00
C ASP A 27 -14.36 -8.42 -42.37
N MET A 28 -13.96 -8.43 -43.64
CA MET A 28 -12.87 -9.28 -44.15
C MET A 28 -11.45 -8.80 -43.75
N LEU A 29 -11.31 -7.66 -43.07
CA LEU A 29 -10.03 -7.09 -42.63
C LEU A 29 -9.86 -7.07 -41.10
N LEU A 30 -10.87 -7.51 -40.35
CA LEU A 30 -10.83 -7.56 -38.90
C LEU A 30 -9.89 -8.66 -38.42
N ARG A 31 -9.00 -8.32 -37.48
CA ARG A 31 -8.05 -9.25 -36.87
C ARG A 31 -8.04 -9.04 -35.37
N GLY A 32 -8.25 -10.13 -34.62
CA GLY A 32 -8.12 -10.14 -33.17
C GLY A 32 -6.73 -9.66 -32.71
N PRO A 33 -6.61 -9.19 -31.47
CA PRO A 33 -5.33 -8.76 -30.95
C PRO A 33 -4.36 -9.93 -30.88
N LYS A 34 -3.09 -9.67 -31.18
CA LYS A 34 -1.97 -10.61 -31.02
C LYS A 34 -0.78 -9.86 -30.45
N PHE A 35 -0.19 -10.35 -29.37
CA PHE A 35 1.01 -9.71 -28.81
C PHE A 35 2.16 -9.74 -29.83
N THR A 36 2.72 -8.56 -30.09
CA THR A 36 3.99 -8.39 -30.80
C THR A 36 5.15 -8.33 -29.83
N LEU A 37 4.88 -7.83 -28.61
CA LEU A 37 5.81 -7.82 -27.49
C LEU A 37 5.05 -8.12 -26.21
N GLU A 38 5.29 -9.31 -25.65
CA GLU A 38 4.75 -9.70 -24.35
C GLU A 38 5.73 -9.27 -23.24
N PRO A 39 5.23 -8.80 -22.08
CA PRO A 39 6.10 -8.45 -20.96
C PRO A 39 6.87 -9.67 -20.40
N PRO A 40 8.07 -9.45 -19.82
CA PRO A 40 8.81 -10.50 -19.14
C PRO A 40 8.06 -10.99 -17.88
N PRO A 41 8.13 -12.28 -17.53
CA PRO A 41 7.36 -12.85 -16.42
C PRO A 41 7.83 -12.39 -15.03
N LYS A 42 9.05 -11.83 -14.93
CA LYS A 42 9.63 -11.34 -13.68
C LYS A 42 10.37 -10.04 -13.95
N VAL A 43 10.01 -9.00 -13.21
CA VAL A 43 10.64 -7.68 -13.30
C VAL A 43 11.12 -7.26 -11.92
N GLN A 44 12.40 -6.97 -11.81
CA GLN A 44 13.00 -6.47 -10.58
C GLN A 44 13.75 -5.19 -10.88
N PHE A 45 13.48 -4.16 -10.09
CA PHE A 45 13.97 -2.82 -10.39
C PHE A 45 14.36 -2.04 -9.14
N SER A 46 15.12 -0.95 -9.34
CA SER A 46 15.49 -0.05 -8.26
C SER A 46 14.42 1.00 -8.01
N ASN A 47 14.13 1.26 -6.73
CA ASN A 47 13.28 2.40 -6.37
C ASN A 47 13.92 3.74 -6.74
N SER A 48 15.25 3.83 -6.88
CA SER A 48 15.92 5.06 -7.31
C SER A 48 15.84 5.35 -8.81
N SER A 49 15.66 4.32 -9.66
CA SER A 49 15.65 4.47 -11.11
C SER A 49 14.28 4.23 -11.74
N GLY A 50 13.37 3.54 -11.04
CA GLY A 50 12.13 3.06 -11.64
C GLY A 50 12.38 1.99 -12.70
N THR A 51 11.35 1.70 -13.49
CA THR A 51 11.41 0.80 -14.66
C THR A 51 10.22 1.01 -15.59
N ALA A 52 10.32 0.55 -16.83
CA ALA A 52 9.21 0.47 -17.78
C ALA A 52 9.09 -0.97 -18.30
N ILE A 53 7.89 -1.53 -18.19
CA ILE A 53 7.58 -2.89 -18.62
C ILE A 53 6.83 -2.80 -19.94
N PRO A 54 7.45 -3.17 -21.07
CA PRO A 54 6.83 -3.00 -22.37
C PRO A 54 5.73 -4.04 -22.60
N CYS A 55 4.67 -3.60 -23.28
CA CYS A 55 3.65 -4.49 -23.83
C CYS A 55 3.07 -3.89 -25.11
N ALA A 56 3.08 -4.67 -26.20
CA ALA A 56 2.53 -4.25 -27.48
C ALA A 56 1.78 -5.39 -28.17
N ALA A 57 0.73 -5.02 -28.91
CA ALA A 57 -0.08 -5.95 -29.68
C ALA A 57 -0.44 -5.36 -31.04
N ASP A 58 -0.58 -6.22 -32.05
CA ASP A 58 -1.12 -5.89 -33.37
C ASP A 58 -2.55 -6.44 -33.49
N GLY A 59 -3.35 -5.80 -34.34
CA GLY A 59 -4.75 -6.15 -34.56
C GLY A 59 -5.40 -5.15 -35.51
N ARG A 60 -6.58 -5.48 -36.03
CA ARG A 60 -7.37 -4.55 -36.84
C ARG A 60 -8.83 -4.57 -36.35
N PRO A 61 -9.33 -3.48 -35.74
CA PRO A 61 -8.63 -2.23 -35.38
C PRO A 61 -7.44 -2.42 -34.42
N THR A 62 -6.55 -1.42 -34.36
CA THR A 62 -5.36 -1.43 -33.47
C THR A 62 -5.79 -1.68 -32.01
N PRO A 63 -5.21 -2.66 -31.31
CA PRO A 63 -5.58 -2.95 -29.94
C PRO A 63 -5.21 -1.83 -28.97
N VAL A 64 -6.08 -1.57 -28.01
CA VAL A 64 -5.79 -0.72 -26.85
C VAL A 64 -5.14 -1.60 -25.78
N ILE A 65 -4.02 -1.12 -25.25
CA ILE A 65 -3.29 -1.78 -24.16
C ILE A 65 -3.79 -1.23 -22.82
N THR A 66 -4.17 -2.14 -21.94
CA THR A 66 -4.50 -1.85 -20.54
C THR A 66 -3.75 -2.81 -19.64
N TRP A 67 -3.65 -2.48 -18.35
CA TRP A 67 -2.99 -3.32 -17.37
C TRP A 67 -3.93 -3.61 -16.22
N MET A 68 -3.83 -4.81 -15.67
CA MET A 68 -4.65 -5.27 -14.55
C MET A 68 -3.77 -5.92 -13.48
N LYS A 69 -4.23 -5.84 -12.23
CA LYS A 69 -3.71 -6.66 -11.14
C LYS A 69 -4.25 -8.08 -11.26
N ASN A 70 -3.59 -9.04 -10.60
CA ASN A 70 -4.02 -10.45 -10.60
C ASN A 70 -5.45 -10.65 -10.05
N GLU A 71 -5.95 -9.70 -9.25
CA GLU A 71 -7.29 -9.67 -8.66
C GLU A 71 -8.41 -9.25 -9.64
N GLY A 72 -8.10 -9.05 -10.92
CA GLY A 72 -9.11 -8.62 -11.91
C GLY A 72 -9.24 -7.10 -12.08
N GLN A 73 -8.66 -6.32 -11.17
CA GLN A 73 -8.79 -4.87 -11.15
C GLN A 73 -7.93 -4.21 -12.23
N VAL A 74 -8.54 -3.45 -13.14
CA VAL A 74 -7.84 -2.56 -14.07
C VAL A 74 -7.13 -1.48 -13.26
N ILE A 75 -5.84 -1.28 -13.55
CA ILE A 75 -5.03 -0.35 -12.79
C ILE A 75 -5.31 1.08 -13.25
N GLN A 76 -5.27 2.01 -12.30
CA GLN A 76 -5.27 3.44 -12.58
C GLN A 76 -3.88 4.01 -12.42
N ASP A 77 -3.66 5.14 -13.08
CA ASP A 77 -2.46 5.95 -12.92
C ASP A 77 -2.42 6.54 -11.51
N ILE A 78 -1.22 6.52 -10.93
CA ILE A 78 -0.92 7.10 -9.62
C ILE A 78 0.20 8.10 -9.87
N LEU A 79 -0.15 9.38 -9.71
CA LEU A 79 0.74 10.49 -9.99
C LEU A 79 2.10 10.29 -9.30
N GLY A 80 3.18 10.40 -10.07
CA GLY A 80 4.55 10.27 -9.56
C GLY A 80 4.99 8.85 -9.21
N LEU A 81 4.13 7.82 -9.33
CA LEU A 81 4.46 6.47 -8.86
C LEU A 81 4.31 5.39 -9.93
N ARG A 82 3.18 5.33 -10.61
CA ARG A 82 2.90 4.32 -11.64
C ARG A 82 1.93 4.86 -12.69
N HIS A 83 2.23 4.69 -13.96
CA HIS A 83 1.30 5.05 -15.04
C HIS A 83 1.47 4.14 -16.27
N VAL A 84 0.46 4.10 -17.13
CA VAL A 84 0.57 3.44 -18.44
C VAL A 84 0.94 4.49 -19.50
N ARG A 85 2.08 4.28 -20.16
CA ARG A 85 2.56 5.17 -21.23
C ARG A 85 1.80 4.89 -22.54
N HIS A 86 1.77 5.88 -23.44
CA HIS A 86 1.04 5.80 -24.73
C HIS A 86 1.43 4.61 -25.63
N ASP A 87 2.63 4.07 -25.46
CA ASP A 87 3.11 2.89 -26.19
C ASP A 87 2.64 1.55 -25.55
N GLY A 88 1.81 1.61 -24.51
CA GLY A 88 1.31 0.45 -23.78
C GLY A 88 2.23 -0.02 -22.65
N SER A 89 3.39 0.60 -22.45
CA SER A 89 4.33 0.22 -21.40
C SER A 89 3.80 0.61 -20.00
N LEU A 90 3.92 -0.29 -19.02
CA LEU A 90 3.67 0.03 -17.62
C LEU A 90 4.92 0.63 -16.97
N VAL A 91 4.83 1.89 -16.57
CA VAL A 91 5.96 2.66 -16.01
C VAL A 91 5.83 2.76 -14.51
N PHE A 92 6.91 2.45 -13.80
CA PHE A 92 7.12 2.74 -12.39
C PHE A 92 8.17 3.83 -12.27
N SER A 93 7.78 4.97 -11.70
CA SER A 93 8.70 6.09 -11.46
C SER A 93 9.65 5.79 -10.30
N PRO A 94 10.79 6.51 -10.18
CA PRO A 94 11.56 6.54 -8.95
C PRO A 94 10.70 6.94 -7.75
N PHE A 95 10.94 6.32 -6.59
CA PHE A 95 10.16 6.54 -5.38
C PHE A 95 11.01 6.39 -4.10
N SER A 96 10.63 7.14 -3.07
CA SER A 96 11.22 7.04 -1.74
C SER A 96 10.73 5.79 -0.99
N PRO A 97 11.44 5.25 0.02
CA PRO A 97 10.99 4.12 0.81
C PRO A 97 9.65 4.35 1.50
N ASP A 98 9.32 5.59 1.85
CA ASP A 98 8.03 5.94 2.46
C ASP A 98 6.87 5.79 1.47
N GLU A 99 7.13 5.95 0.16
CA GLU A 99 6.17 5.71 -0.92
C GLU A 99 6.11 4.24 -1.34
N TYR A 100 6.92 3.36 -0.72
CA TYR A 100 6.88 1.94 -1.01
C TYR A 100 5.54 1.35 -0.61
N ARG A 101 4.82 0.86 -1.62
CA ARG A 101 3.55 0.17 -1.47
C ARG A 101 3.63 -1.22 -2.05
N ALA A 102 3.40 -2.26 -1.24
CA ALA A 102 3.47 -3.65 -1.69
C ALA A 102 2.44 -3.93 -2.82
N ASP A 103 1.26 -3.31 -2.74
CA ASP A 103 0.21 -3.41 -3.76
C ASP A 103 0.55 -2.74 -5.10
N ILE A 104 1.68 -2.02 -5.18
CA ILE A 104 2.18 -1.36 -6.39
C ILE A 104 3.52 -1.98 -6.81
N HIS A 105 4.48 -2.05 -5.88
CA HIS A 105 5.88 -2.39 -6.14
C HIS A 105 6.24 -3.85 -5.85
N ALA A 106 5.32 -4.65 -5.30
CA ALA A 106 5.54 -6.07 -5.01
C ALA A 106 4.28 -6.88 -5.28
N THR A 107 3.78 -6.81 -6.50
CA THR A 107 2.52 -7.44 -6.93
C THR A 107 2.65 -8.02 -8.34
N THR A 108 1.64 -8.78 -8.75
CA THR A 108 1.56 -9.39 -10.08
C THR A 108 0.62 -8.59 -10.97
N TYR A 109 1.09 -8.27 -12.17
CA TYR A 109 0.32 -7.58 -13.20
C TYR A 109 0.10 -8.49 -14.42
N ARG A 110 -0.91 -8.16 -15.22
CA ARG A 110 -1.10 -8.68 -16.59
C ARG A 110 -1.36 -7.53 -17.54
N CYS A 111 -0.81 -7.64 -18.74
CA CYS A 111 -1.14 -6.77 -19.86
C CYS A 111 -2.34 -7.34 -20.61
N ILE A 112 -3.29 -6.48 -20.97
CA ILE A 112 -4.51 -6.83 -21.71
C ILE A 112 -4.56 -6.00 -22.99
N ALA A 113 -4.57 -6.68 -24.13
CA ALA A 113 -4.74 -6.06 -25.44
C ALA A 113 -6.17 -6.32 -25.93
N THR A 114 -6.92 -5.25 -26.19
CA THR A 114 -8.34 -5.34 -26.58
C THR A 114 -8.62 -4.56 -27.86
N ASN A 115 -9.37 -5.15 -28.77
CA ASN A 115 -10.01 -4.45 -29.89
C ASN A 115 -11.45 -4.93 -30.09
N SER A 116 -12.13 -4.48 -31.14
CA SER A 116 -13.53 -4.83 -31.41
C SER A 116 -13.77 -6.31 -31.72
N VAL A 117 -12.72 -7.08 -32.03
CA VAL A 117 -12.80 -8.51 -32.35
C VAL A 117 -12.61 -9.37 -31.10
N GLY A 118 -11.84 -8.89 -30.12
CA GLY A 118 -11.65 -9.61 -28.87
C GLY A 118 -10.57 -9.01 -27.97
N ALA A 119 -10.25 -9.75 -26.91
CA ALA A 119 -9.23 -9.40 -25.93
C ALA A 119 -8.30 -10.59 -25.64
N ILE A 120 -7.02 -10.32 -25.45
CA ILE A 120 -6.02 -11.31 -25.00
C ILE A 120 -5.27 -10.78 -23.79
N ALA A 121 -4.84 -11.70 -22.92
CA ALA A 121 -4.08 -11.40 -21.72
C ALA A 121 -2.67 -12.01 -21.78
N SER A 122 -1.67 -11.26 -21.31
CA SER A 122 -0.32 -11.78 -21.15
C SER A 122 -0.25 -12.77 -19.99
N ARG A 123 0.87 -13.48 -19.90
CA ARG A 123 1.30 -14.17 -18.68
C ARG A 123 1.43 -13.21 -17.49
N ASP A 124 1.42 -13.79 -16.30
CA ASP A 124 1.67 -13.10 -15.03
C ASP A 124 3.06 -12.46 -15.04
N VAL A 125 3.10 -11.16 -14.72
CA VAL A 125 4.32 -10.38 -14.56
C VAL A 125 4.53 -10.12 -13.07
N ASN A 126 5.45 -10.85 -12.45
CA ASN A 126 5.82 -10.63 -11.06
C ASN A 126 6.75 -9.41 -10.95
N VAL A 127 6.24 -8.31 -10.44
CA VAL A 127 6.98 -7.06 -10.27
C VAL A 127 7.46 -6.95 -8.82
N ARG A 128 8.76 -6.70 -8.62
CA ARG A 128 9.32 -6.49 -7.28
C ARG A 128 10.40 -5.41 -7.27
N ALA A 129 10.16 -4.31 -6.56
CA ALA A 129 11.21 -3.34 -6.28
C ALA A 129 12.23 -3.91 -5.30
N ARG A 130 13.52 -3.77 -5.61
CA ARG A 130 14.66 -4.22 -4.79
C ARG A 130 15.22 -3.09 -3.93
N SER A 131 14.36 -2.37 -3.20
CA SER A 131 14.77 -1.15 -2.47
C SER A 131 15.86 -1.41 -1.42
N ALA A 132 15.71 -2.44 -0.56
CA ALA A 132 16.68 -2.76 0.48
C ALA A 132 18.00 -3.30 -0.07
N GLN A 133 17.95 -4.21 -1.04
CA GLN A 133 19.14 -4.77 -1.68
C GLN A 133 19.94 -3.70 -2.44
N ASN A 134 19.26 -2.81 -3.16
CA ASN A 134 19.94 -1.74 -3.88
C ASN A 134 20.52 -0.71 -2.91
N TRP A 135 19.81 -0.34 -1.85
CA TRP A 135 20.37 0.51 -0.80
C TRP A 135 21.64 -0.11 -0.20
N GLN A 136 21.66 -1.43 0.04
CA GLN A 136 22.86 -2.11 0.51
C GLN A 136 24.03 -1.97 -0.47
N LEU A 137 23.79 -2.14 -1.77
CA LEU A 137 24.81 -2.07 -2.81
C LEU A 137 25.32 -0.65 -3.11
N THR A 138 24.50 0.37 -2.86
CA THR A 138 24.87 1.78 -3.16
C THR A 138 25.36 2.54 -1.94
N THR A 139 24.71 2.35 -0.80
CA THR A 139 24.88 3.19 0.40
C THR A 139 25.30 2.36 1.61
N GLY A 140 24.66 1.21 1.84
CA GLY A 140 24.95 0.31 2.96
C GLY A 140 26.41 -0.17 2.96
N LYS A 141 27.00 -0.39 1.79
CA LYS A 141 28.43 -0.78 1.65
C LYS A 141 29.44 0.24 2.19
N ASN A 142 29.02 1.50 2.40
CA ASN A 142 29.90 2.55 2.90
C ASN A 142 29.99 2.57 4.44
N PHE A 143 29.14 1.81 5.13
CA PHE A 143 29.21 1.66 6.59
C PHE A 143 30.08 0.46 6.93
N ASN A 144 31.14 0.71 7.70
CA ASN A 144 32.10 -0.29 8.15
C ASN A 144 31.78 -0.87 9.54
N ASP A 145 30.88 -0.21 10.29
CA ASP A 145 30.44 -0.63 11.62
C ASP A 145 28.97 -1.10 11.59
N TRP A 146 28.70 -2.18 12.32
CA TRP A 146 27.37 -2.80 12.38
C TRP A 146 26.32 -1.87 12.99
N ILE A 147 26.67 -1.11 14.03
CA ILE A 147 25.72 -0.26 14.75
C ILE A 147 25.29 0.91 13.86
N THR A 148 26.24 1.60 13.25
CA THR A 148 25.99 2.70 12.31
C THR A 148 25.24 2.22 11.07
N TRP A 149 25.62 1.06 10.51
CA TRP A 149 24.88 0.44 9.40
C TRP A 149 23.44 0.10 9.78
N LYS A 150 23.24 -0.55 10.93
CA LYS A 150 21.91 -0.97 11.41
C LYS A 150 21.02 0.25 11.63
N ASN A 151 21.54 1.30 12.26
CA ASN A 151 20.81 2.55 12.49
C ASN A 151 20.45 3.25 11.18
N ALA A 152 21.37 3.27 10.20
CA ALA A 152 21.11 3.84 8.88
C ALA A 152 20.07 3.04 8.09
N LEU A 153 20.14 1.71 8.12
CA LEU A 153 19.15 0.83 7.48
C LEU A 153 17.78 1.01 8.12
N ALA A 154 17.72 0.97 9.46
CA ALA A 154 16.50 1.16 10.22
C ALA A 154 15.89 2.52 9.91
N SER A 155 16.67 3.60 9.96
CA SER A 155 16.20 4.96 9.64
C SER A 155 15.68 5.09 8.21
N ARG A 156 16.36 4.47 7.23
CA ARG A 156 16.00 4.53 5.81
C ARG A 156 14.67 3.86 5.49
N PHE A 157 14.38 2.74 6.16
CA PHE A 157 13.21 1.90 5.88
C PHE A 157 12.18 1.89 7.03
N LYS A 158 12.35 2.74 8.05
CA LYS A 158 11.36 2.94 9.11
C LYS A 158 10.12 3.57 8.48
N ARG A 159 9.02 2.83 8.43
CA ARG A 159 7.72 3.36 7.99
C ARG A 159 7.37 4.57 8.83
N ARG A 160 7.39 5.76 8.24
CA ARG A 160 6.86 6.97 8.88
C ARG A 160 5.33 6.89 8.87
N ILE A 161 4.70 7.16 10.00
CA ILE A 161 3.25 7.35 10.08
C ILE A 161 2.93 8.84 9.92
N THR A 162 1.82 9.14 9.25
CA THR A 162 1.34 10.50 9.11
C THR A 162 0.90 11.07 10.47
N MET A 163 0.79 12.39 10.58
CA MET A 163 0.23 13.02 11.79
C MET A 163 -1.18 12.50 12.09
N GLN A 164 -2.00 12.30 11.05
CA GLN A 164 -3.36 11.78 11.20
C GLN A 164 -3.36 10.33 11.73
N GLU A 165 -2.57 9.43 11.12
CA GLU A 165 -2.44 8.05 11.61
C GLU A 165 -1.88 8.01 13.04
N PHE A 166 -0.91 8.86 13.35
CA PHE A 166 -0.34 8.98 14.68
C PHE A 166 -1.39 9.39 15.72
N LEU A 167 -2.17 10.44 15.44
CA LEU A 167 -3.24 10.90 16.32
C LEU A 167 -4.31 9.83 16.53
N VAL A 168 -4.71 9.12 15.47
CA VAL A 168 -5.66 7.99 15.57
C VAL A 168 -5.09 6.92 16.51
N HIS A 169 -3.88 6.44 16.25
CA HIS A 169 -3.25 5.41 17.07
C HIS A 169 -3.04 5.86 18.52
N GLN A 170 -2.66 7.12 18.74
CA GLN A 170 -2.56 7.68 20.09
C GLN A 170 -3.89 7.60 20.83
N SER A 171 -4.98 8.06 20.19
CA SER A 171 -6.31 8.11 20.80
C SER A 171 -6.88 6.72 21.13
N GLU A 172 -6.55 5.72 20.31
CA GLU A 172 -7.00 4.33 20.49
C GLU A 172 -6.22 3.60 21.58
N ARG A 173 -4.94 3.96 21.78
CA ARG A 173 -4.07 3.29 22.75
C ARG A 173 -4.31 3.77 24.17
N LYS A 174 -5.40 3.31 24.77
CA LYS A 174 -5.75 3.53 26.19
C LYS A 174 -5.35 2.33 27.06
N LEU A 175 -5.21 2.52 28.37
CA LEU A 175 -4.96 1.43 29.32
C LEU A 175 -6.13 0.44 29.31
N ARG A 176 -5.85 -0.85 29.11
CA ARG A 176 -6.89 -1.91 29.07
C ARG A 176 -7.16 -2.45 30.47
N HIS A 177 -8.39 -2.93 30.73
CA HIS A 177 -8.87 -3.32 32.07
C HIS A 177 -8.03 -4.36 32.81
N LYS A 178 -7.30 -5.24 32.10
CA LYS A 178 -6.44 -6.28 32.68
C LYS A 178 -4.95 -6.07 32.41
N GLU A 179 -4.60 -4.95 31.78
CA GLU A 179 -3.22 -4.62 31.43
C GLU A 179 -2.51 -3.99 32.63
N THR A 180 -1.20 -4.24 32.76
CA THR A 180 -0.36 -3.58 33.75
C THR A 180 -0.05 -2.14 33.32
N LEU A 181 0.23 -1.27 34.28
CA LEU A 181 0.69 0.09 33.96
C LEU A 181 2.01 0.03 33.18
N VAL A 182 2.89 -0.90 33.55
CA VAL A 182 4.16 -1.14 32.85
C VAL A 182 3.95 -1.52 31.38
N ASP A 183 3.11 -2.53 31.10
CA ASP A 183 2.80 -2.95 29.71
C ASP A 183 2.16 -1.83 28.90
N TYR A 184 1.31 -1.02 29.56
CA TYR A 184 0.74 0.16 28.95
C TYR A 184 1.80 1.20 28.57
N ILE A 185 2.67 1.56 29.51
CA ILE A 185 3.72 2.57 29.31
C ILE A 185 4.67 2.14 28.18
N TYR A 186 5.14 0.89 28.18
CA TYR A 186 6.00 0.38 27.09
C TYR A 186 5.33 0.47 25.72
N ALA A 187 4.08 0.02 25.63
CA ALA A 187 3.36 0.04 24.36
C ALA A 187 3.04 1.47 23.89
N LYS A 188 2.75 2.38 24.82
CA LYS A 188 2.48 3.78 24.52
C LYS A 188 3.77 4.48 24.07
N ASP A 189 4.87 4.31 24.79
CA ASP A 189 6.18 4.87 24.43
C ASP A 189 6.66 4.40 23.05
N ALA A 190 6.55 3.10 22.75
CA ALA A 190 6.87 2.55 21.42
C ALA A 190 5.99 3.13 20.29
N LEU A 191 4.79 3.62 20.61
CA LEU A 191 3.93 4.36 19.67
C LEU A 191 4.43 5.81 19.51
N LEU A 192 4.83 6.47 20.60
CA LEU A 192 5.41 7.82 20.58
C LEU A 192 6.72 7.89 19.78
N GLU A 193 7.53 6.84 19.80
CA GLU A 193 8.73 6.71 18.96
C GLU A 193 8.45 6.68 17.45
N LYS A 194 7.20 6.46 17.04
CA LYS A 194 6.78 6.47 15.64
C LYS A 194 6.30 7.84 15.18
N ALA A 195 6.19 8.82 16.08
CA ALA A 195 5.73 10.16 15.74
C ALA A 195 6.52 10.76 14.56
N PRO A 196 5.87 11.53 13.67
CA PRO A 196 6.55 12.17 12.54
C PRO A 196 7.45 13.36 12.97
N PHE A 197 7.62 13.57 14.27
CA PHE A 197 8.40 14.64 14.88
C PHE A 197 9.04 14.14 16.17
N THR A 198 10.05 14.86 16.66
CA THR A 198 10.68 14.55 17.94
C THR A 198 9.81 15.08 19.07
N ILE A 199 9.37 14.20 19.96
CA ILE A 199 8.63 14.56 21.17
C ILE A 199 9.62 14.74 22.32
N PRO A 200 9.74 15.94 22.93
CA PRO A 200 10.54 16.16 24.14
C PRO A 200 10.14 15.22 25.27
N GLN A 201 11.09 14.83 26.14
CA GLN A 201 10.81 13.91 27.25
C GLN A 201 9.65 14.35 28.17
N PRO A 202 9.53 15.63 28.58
CA PRO A 202 8.40 16.06 29.41
C PRO A 202 7.05 15.87 28.73
N ASP A 203 6.96 16.20 27.44
CA ASP A 203 5.74 16.05 26.65
C ASP A 203 5.40 14.57 26.46
N ARG A 204 6.40 13.73 26.24
CA ARG A 204 6.25 12.28 26.12
C ARG A 204 5.63 11.68 27.38
N ILE A 205 6.13 12.06 28.57
CA ILE A 205 5.59 11.63 29.87
C ILE A 205 4.15 12.12 30.04
N SER A 206 3.90 13.40 29.76
CA SER A 206 2.57 14.00 29.82
C SER A 206 1.56 13.25 28.93
N MET A 207 1.96 12.91 27.70
CA MET A 207 1.14 12.13 26.78
C MET A 207 0.85 10.71 27.28
N ILE A 208 1.81 10.05 27.92
CA ILE A 208 1.61 8.70 28.48
C ILE A 208 0.60 8.74 29.63
N ILE A 209 0.80 9.67 30.57
CA ILE A 209 -0.02 9.79 31.79
C ILE A 209 -1.41 10.34 31.46
N GLY A 210 -1.51 11.31 30.55
CA GLY A 210 -2.76 12.00 30.19
C GLY A 210 -3.86 11.06 29.68
N ASP A 211 -3.49 9.96 29.02
CA ASP A 211 -4.42 8.99 28.43
C ASP A 211 -4.78 7.81 29.37
N ILE A 212 -4.34 7.84 30.62
CA ILE A 212 -4.74 6.87 31.65
C ILE A 212 -6.11 7.27 32.19
N THR A 213 -7.13 6.47 31.91
CA THR A 213 -8.52 6.76 32.30
C THR A 213 -8.84 6.48 33.77
N GLU A 214 -8.07 5.62 34.44
CA GLU A 214 -8.21 5.35 35.87
C GLU A 214 -7.54 6.47 36.69
N GLU A 215 -8.34 7.42 37.16
CA GLU A 215 -7.91 8.63 37.88
C GLU A 215 -6.92 8.35 39.03
N LYS A 216 -7.17 7.30 39.83
CA LYS A 216 -6.27 6.89 40.93
C LYS A 216 -4.83 6.64 40.47
N TRP A 217 -4.64 6.03 39.29
CA TRP A 217 -3.31 5.69 38.77
C TRP A 217 -2.70 6.88 38.06
N GLN A 218 -3.52 7.64 37.34
CA GLN A 218 -3.12 8.88 36.71
C GLN A 218 -2.55 9.87 37.74
N ILE A 219 -3.26 10.11 38.86
CA ILE A 219 -2.80 10.98 39.95
C ILE A 219 -1.53 10.40 40.60
N ALA A 220 -1.48 9.10 40.87
CA ALA A 220 -0.33 8.46 41.52
C ALA A 220 0.96 8.54 40.69
N LEU A 221 0.83 8.58 39.35
CA LEU A 221 1.95 8.78 38.43
C LEU A 221 2.28 10.26 38.24
N ALA A 222 1.29 11.14 38.08
CA ALA A 222 1.49 12.58 37.82
C ALA A 222 2.08 13.36 38.99
N THR A 223 1.85 12.90 40.23
CA THR A 223 2.31 13.60 41.45
C THR A 223 3.80 13.50 41.71
N GLN A 224 4.52 12.63 40.99
CA GLN A 224 5.96 12.51 41.08
C GLN A 224 6.59 13.12 39.83
N ASN A 225 7.48 14.08 40.04
CA ASN A 225 8.12 14.84 38.96
C ASN A 225 9.20 14.00 38.26
N THR A 226 8.77 12.99 37.49
CA THR A 226 9.65 12.12 36.70
C THR A 226 10.16 12.84 35.46
N ASN A 227 11.45 12.70 35.16
CA ASN A 227 12.08 13.35 34.00
C ASN A 227 12.35 12.40 32.84
N THR A 228 12.30 11.08 33.08
CA THR A 228 12.51 10.03 32.07
C THR A 228 11.38 9.01 32.07
N VAL A 229 11.24 8.28 30.96
CA VAL A 229 10.24 7.20 30.83
C VAL A 229 10.65 6.01 31.70
N GLU A 230 11.96 5.79 31.89
CA GLU A 230 12.50 4.76 32.77
C GLU A 230 12.08 4.98 34.23
N GLU A 231 12.22 6.21 34.75
CA GLU A 231 11.74 6.57 36.10
C GLU A 231 10.23 6.33 36.25
N LEU A 232 9.46 6.64 35.21
CA LEU A 232 8.01 6.41 35.17
C LEU A 232 7.68 4.92 35.22
N ILE A 233 8.44 4.06 34.53
CA ILE A 233 8.28 2.60 34.53
C ILE A 233 8.59 2.02 35.91
N ASP A 234 9.66 2.46 36.57
CA ASP A 234 10.00 2.00 37.92
C ASP A 234 8.86 2.29 38.90
N ARG A 235 8.25 3.48 38.77
CA ARG A 235 7.10 3.86 39.58
C ARG A 235 5.86 3.01 39.28
N ALA A 236 5.58 2.79 38.00
CA ALA A 236 4.46 1.96 37.56
C ALA A 236 4.59 0.51 38.08
N THR A 237 5.80 -0.03 38.08
CA THR A 237 6.11 -1.37 38.62
C THR A 237 5.69 -1.50 40.09
N ALA A 238 6.04 -0.50 40.92
CA ALA A 238 5.64 -0.48 42.33
C ALA A 238 4.11 -0.39 42.50
N LEU A 239 3.43 0.39 41.65
CA LEU A 239 1.97 0.52 41.68
C LEU A 239 1.26 -0.77 41.24
N ASP A 240 1.77 -1.47 40.22
CA ASP A 240 1.25 -2.75 39.76
C ASP A 240 1.40 -3.86 40.82
N ALA A 241 2.49 -3.85 41.59
CA ALA A 241 2.66 -4.75 42.73
C ALA A 241 1.60 -4.52 43.81
N ILE A 242 1.32 -3.25 44.15
CA ILE A 242 0.26 -2.88 45.10
C ILE A 242 -1.12 -3.30 44.58
N ARG A 243 -1.38 -3.09 43.27
CA ARG A 243 -2.63 -3.48 42.62
C ARG A 243 -2.87 -4.99 42.72
N SER A 244 -1.82 -5.79 42.51
CA SER A 244 -1.86 -7.25 42.60
C SER A 244 -2.14 -7.72 44.04
N ALA A 245 -1.43 -7.17 45.03
CA ALA A 245 -1.64 -7.50 46.44
C ALA A 245 -3.06 -7.18 46.93
N LYS A 246 -3.64 -6.05 46.50
CA LYS A 246 -5.04 -5.69 46.82
C LYS A 246 -6.04 -6.66 46.21
N GLN A 247 -5.79 -7.17 45.00
CA GLN A 247 -6.66 -8.16 44.35
C GLN A 247 -6.60 -9.52 45.04
N GLU A 248 -5.43 -9.94 45.53
CA GLU A 248 -5.26 -11.18 46.30
C GLU A 248 -5.96 -11.12 47.67
N HIS A 249 -5.81 -10.02 48.40
CA HIS A 249 -6.53 -9.78 49.65
C HIS A 249 -8.05 -9.83 49.47
N LYS A 250 -8.57 -9.26 48.37
CA LYS A 250 -10.01 -9.27 48.08
C LYS A 250 -10.56 -10.66 47.74
N LYS A 251 -9.71 -11.57 47.23
CA LYS A 251 -10.07 -12.98 46.98
C LYS A 251 -10.12 -13.83 48.26
N HIS A 252 -9.34 -13.47 49.28
CA HIS A 252 -9.18 -14.25 50.52
C HIS A 252 -9.98 -13.69 51.71
N SER A 253 -10.71 -12.58 51.53
CA SER A 253 -11.61 -12.05 52.56
C SER A 253 -12.84 -12.97 52.71
N PRO A 254 -13.19 -13.43 53.93
CA PRO A 254 -14.34 -14.32 54.12
C PRO A 254 -15.63 -13.59 53.71
N LYS A 255 -16.43 -14.22 52.84
CA LYS A 255 -17.79 -13.73 52.54
C LYS A 255 -18.56 -13.71 53.86
N SER A 256 -18.97 -12.53 54.32
CA SER A 256 -19.90 -12.41 55.44
C SER A 256 -21.18 -13.16 55.06
N GLN A 257 -21.44 -14.27 55.76
CA GLN A 257 -22.71 -14.97 55.71
C GLN A 257 -23.76 -14.04 56.33
N ASN A 258 -24.66 -13.52 55.49
CA ASN A 258 -25.98 -13.07 55.89
C ASN A 258 -26.99 -14.04 55.28
#